data_AF-A0A2V8PXI5-F1
#
_entry.id   AF-A0A2V8PXI5-F1
#
_cell.length_a   1.000
_cell.length_b   1.000
_cell.length_c   1.000
_cell.angle_alpha   90.00
_cell.angle_beta   90.00
_cell.angle_gamma   90.00
#
_symmetry.space_group_name_H-M   'P 1'
#
loop_
_entity.id
_entity.type
_entity.pdbx_description
1 polymer ?
#
loop_
_entity_poly.entity_id
_entity_poly.type
_entity_poly.pdbx_seq_one_letter_code
_entity_poly.pdbx_strand_id
1 'polypeptide(L)' 'MSGQEYITIRDPLGQLSLDHVTAKGLAFLFFPGSEQYREIIRERYPGGMEEEVRNPVGRHVFYAYVIKPQIIGSDSQPR' A
#
# COMPACT_ATOMS: atom_id res chain seq x y z
N MET A 1 -3.56 -1.41 21.84
CA MET A 1 -2.76 -1.29 20.60
C MET A 1 -3.52 -1.97 19.49
N SER A 2 -4.00 -1.23 18.49
CA SER A 2 -4.16 -1.74 17.12
C SER A 2 -4.55 -0.55 16.25
N GLY A 3 -3.57 0.08 15.60
CA GLY A 3 -3.79 1.20 14.67
C GLY A 3 -3.86 0.78 13.21
N GLN A 4 -3.88 -0.54 12.96
CA GLN A 4 -3.88 -1.16 11.64
C GLN A 4 -5.27 -1.69 11.30
N GLU A 5 -5.77 -1.29 10.15
CA GLU A 5 -7.07 -1.69 9.61
C GLU A 5 -6.86 -2.37 8.25
N TYR A 6 -7.71 -3.33 7.92
CA TYR A 6 -7.66 -4.05 6.66
C TYR A 6 -9.05 -4.10 6.01
N ILE A 7 -9.09 -3.95 4.69
CA ILE A 7 -10.29 -4.12 3.88
C ILE A 7 -9.96 -4.96 2.64
N THR A 8 -10.89 -5.82 2.23
CA THR A 8 -10.78 -6.49 0.93
C THR A 8 -11.30 -5.56 -0.15
N ILE A 9 -10.43 -5.23 -1.11
CA ILE A 9 -10.79 -4.42 -2.27
C ILE A 9 -11.17 -5.36 -3.41
N ARG A 10 -12.37 -5.19 -3.96
CA ARG A 10 -12.87 -5.97 -5.11
C ARG A 10 -12.86 -5.18 -6.41
N ASP A 11 -12.95 -3.85 -6.30
CA ASP A 11 -12.78 -2.92 -7.41
C ASP A 11 -11.82 -1.80 -6.96
N PRO A 12 -10.54 -1.89 -7.36
CA PRO A 12 -9.54 -0.89 -6.98
C PRO A 12 -9.87 0.51 -7.48
N LEU A 13 -10.59 0.66 -8.59
CA LEU A 13 -10.91 1.99 -9.12
C LEU A 13 -11.99 2.68 -8.29
N GLY A 14 -13.09 1.97 -8.01
CA GLY A 14 -14.22 2.52 -7.27
C GLY A 14 -14.02 2.63 -5.75
N GLN A 15 -13.16 1.79 -5.15
CA GLN A 15 -13.10 1.65 -3.68
C GLN A 15 -11.91 2.34 -3.02
N LEU A 16 -10.88 2.70 -3.80
CA LEU A 16 -9.68 3.32 -3.25
C LEU A 16 -9.81 4.85 -3.22
N SER A 17 -9.54 5.46 -2.07
CA SER A 17 -9.35 6.91 -1.92
C SER A 17 -7.85 7.22 -1.74
N LEU A 18 -7.41 8.35 -2.29
CA LEU A 18 -6.03 8.83 -2.16
C LEU A 18 -5.76 9.45 -0.77
N ASP A 19 -6.82 9.84 -0.04
CA ASP A 19 -6.72 10.67 1.17
C ASP A 19 -6.12 9.92 2.38
N HIS A 20 -6.14 8.59 2.34
CA HIS A 20 -5.78 7.74 3.48
C HIS A 20 -4.27 7.45 3.60
N VAL A 21 -3.45 7.84 2.62
CA VAL A 21 -2.07 7.36 2.51
C VAL A 21 -1.08 8.15 3.36
N THR A 22 -1.35 9.42 3.63
CA THR A 22 -0.33 10.39 4.07
C THR A 22 0.17 10.15 5.49
N ALA A 23 -0.68 9.71 6.43
CA ALA A 23 -0.32 9.67 7.86
C ALA A 23 0.22 8.31 8.37
N LYS A 24 -0.25 7.18 7.82
CA LYS A 24 0.04 5.84 8.38
C LYS A 24 0.80 4.92 7.44
N GLY A 25 1.03 5.34 6.20
CA GLY A 25 1.47 4.45 5.12
C GLY A 25 0.35 3.49 4.69
N LEU A 26 0.59 2.78 3.59
CA LEU A 26 -0.38 1.88 3.00
C LEU A 26 0.35 0.69 2.36
N ALA A 27 -0.24 -0.49 2.45
CA ALA A 27 0.27 -1.68 1.77
C ALA A 27 -0.87 -2.36 1.01
N PHE A 28 -0.63 -2.66 -0.26
CA PHE A 28 -1.50 -3.49 -1.09
C PHE A 28 -0.92 -4.89 -1.16
N LEU A 29 -1.73 -5.90 -0.87
CA LEU A 29 -1.34 -7.31 -0.95
C LEU A 29 -2.06 -7.95 -2.14
N PHE A 30 -1.28 -8.53 -3.06
CA PHE A 30 -1.79 -9.14 -4.29
C PHE A 30 -1.63 -10.67 -4.20
N PHE A 31 -2.67 -11.32 -3.72
CA PHE A 31 -2.78 -12.78 -3.70
C PHE A 31 -2.94 -13.36 -5.11
N PRO A 32 -2.69 -14.67 -5.30
CA PRO A 32 -2.91 -15.35 -6.57
C PRO A 32 -4.27 -15.04 -7.20
N GLY A 33 -4.25 -14.53 -8.44
CA GLY A 33 -5.42 -14.10 -9.21
C GLY A 33 -5.75 -12.60 -9.12
N SER A 34 -5.00 -11.82 -8.33
CA SER A 34 -5.18 -10.36 -8.19
C SER A 34 -3.99 -9.54 -8.70
N GLU A 35 -2.96 -10.18 -9.25
CA GLU A 35 -1.72 -9.56 -9.69
C GLU A 35 -1.92 -8.55 -10.82
N GLN A 36 -2.98 -8.71 -11.62
CA GLN A 36 -3.37 -7.76 -12.66
C GLN A 36 -3.62 -6.34 -12.11
N TYR A 37 -3.95 -6.20 -10.82
CA TYR A 37 -4.17 -4.90 -10.20
C TYR A 37 -2.88 -4.20 -9.78
N ARG A 38 -1.70 -4.82 -9.92
CA ARG A 38 -0.43 -4.20 -9.52
C ARG A 38 -0.14 -2.93 -10.31
N GLU A 39 -0.36 -2.98 -11.61
CA GLU A 39 -0.06 -1.86 -12.50
C GLU A 39 -0.93 -0.64 -12.19
N ILE A 40 -2.23 -0.84 -12.05
CA ILE A 40 -3.16 0.25 -11.73
C ILE A 40 -2.91 0.85 -10.35
N ILE A 41 -2.48 0.05 -9.37
CA ILE A 41 -2.09 0.56 -8.05
C ILE A 41 -0.81 1.40 -8.15
N ARG A 42 0.20 0.95 -8.90
CA ARG A 42 1.45 1.68 -9.11
C ARG A 42 1.21 3.03 -9.79
N GLU A 43 0.33 3.09 -10.78
CA GLU A 43 -0.06 4.33 -11.44
C GLU A 43 -0.81 5.28 -10.51
N ARG A 44 -1.72 4.73 -9.71
CA ARG A 44 -2.57 5.52 -8.80
C ARG A 44 -1.82 6.05 -7.58
N TYR A 45 -0.82 5.32 -7.12
CA TYR A 45 -0.04 5.67 -5.93
C TYR A 45 1.47 5.73 -6.25
N PRO A 46 1.93 6.80 -6.92
CA PRO A 46 3.33 6.92 -7.27
C PRO A 46 4.23 6.99 -6.02
N GLY A 47 5.44 6.43 -6.13
CA GLY A 47 6.44 6.44 -5.06
C GLY A 47 6.37 5.29 -4.07
N GLY A 48 5.47 4.32 -4.26
CA GLY A 48 5.51 3.05 -3.54
C GLY A 48 6.58 2.09 -4.08
N MET A 49 6.85 1.04 -3.31
CA MET A 49 7.87 0.02 -3.58
C MET A 49 7.21 -1.34 -3.80
N GLU A 50 7.64 -2.04 -4.86
CA GLU A 50 7.23 -3.42 -5.10
C GLU A 50 7.99 -4.38 -4.20
N GLU A 51 7.28 -5.36 -3.65
CA GLU A 51 7.81 -6.39 -2.78
C GLU A 51 7.30 -7.76 -3.20
N GLU A 52 8.13 -8.79 -3.03
CA GLU A 52 7.73 -10.19 -3.18
C GLU A 52 7.82 -10.89 -1.82
N VAL A 53 6.68 -11.32 -1.30
CA VAL A 53 6.66 -12.07 -0.04
C VAL A 53 6.82 -13.56 -0.33
N ARG A 54 7.88 -14.12 0.24
CA ARG A 54 8.20 -15.55 0.19
C ARG A 54 8.11 -16.17 1.58
N ASN A 55 7.77 -17.46 1.63
CA ASN A 55 7.80 -18.22 2.87
C ASN A 55 9.24 -18.61 3.25
N PRO A 56 9.49 -19.18 4.45
CA PRO A 56 10.84 -19.53 4.90
C PRO A 56 11.60 -20.54 4.01
N VAL A 57 10.89 -21.31 3.18
CA VAL A 57 11.49 -22.25 2.22
C VAL A 57 11.63 -21.66 0.82
N GLY A 58 11.44 -20.35 0.67
CA GLY A 58 11.65 -19.60 -0.56
C GLY A 58 10.50 -19.66 -1.57
N ARG A 59 9.34 -20.23 -1.23
CA ARG A 59 8.18 -20.25 -2.12
C ARG A 59 7.45 -18.91 -2.10
N HIS A 60 7.06 -18.45 -3.28
CA HIS A 60 6.20 -17.27 -3.45
C HIS A 60 4.88 -17.44 -2.67
N VAL A 61 4.48 -16.37 -1.97
CA VAL A 61 3.20 -16.31 -1.25
C VAL A 61 2.29 -15.26 -1.91
N PHE A 62 2.78 -14.03 -2.06
CA PHE A 62 2.08 -12.94 -2.76
C PHE A 62 3.05 -11.81 -3.12
N TYR A 63 2.64 -10.94 -4.04
CA TYR A 63 3.28 -9.64 -4.25
C TYR A 63 2.69 -8.58 -3.31
N ALA A 64 3.46 -7.56 -2.98
CA ALA A 64 2.97 -6.39 -2.27
C ALA A 64 3.45 -5.08 -2.93
N TYR A 65 2.68 -4.02 -2.73
CA TYR A 65 3.08 -2.65 -3.07
C TYR A 65 2.96 -1.77 -1.84
N VAL A 66 4.08 -1.24 -1.36
CA VAL A 66 4.18 -0.57 -0.07
C VAL A 66 4.47 0.91 -0.24
N ILE A 67 3.61 1.74 0.32
CA ILE A 67 3.79 3.19 0.43
C ILE A 67 4.13 3.50 1.87
N LYS A 68 5.33 4.02 2.09
CA LYS A 68 5.77 4.39 3.44
C LYS A 68 4.95 5.60 3.94
N PRO A 69 4.68 5.70 5.25
CA PRO A 69 4.11 6.90 5.81
C PRO A 69 4.98 8.10 5.45
N GLN A 70 4.37 9.20 5.02
CA GLN A 70 5.11 10.45 4.92
C GLN A 70 5.21 11.04 6.33
N ILE A 71 6.43 11.26 6.80
CA ILE A 71 6.64 12.03 8.01
C ILE A 71 6.33 13.47 7.63
N ILE A 72 5.11 13.94 7.92
CA ILE A 72 4.79 15.36 7.85
C ILE A 72 5.59 16.02 8.98
N GLY A 73 6.76 16.55 8.64
CA GLY A 73 7.53 17.38 9.54
C GLY A 73 6.64 18.51 10.02
N SER A 74 6.38 18.56 11.33
CA SER A 74 5.71 19.68 11.97
C SER A 74 6.69 20.84 12.06
N ASP A 75 7.06 21.44 10.92
CA ASP A 75 7.93 22.60 10.90
C ASP A 75 7.46 23.57 9.84
N SER A 76 6.78 24.63 10.30
CA SER A 76 6.87 26.03 9.86
C SER A 76 5.59 26.75 10.29
N GLN A 77 5.45 27.04 11.58
CA GLN A 77 4.58 28.14 12.00
C GLN A 77 5.48 29.39 12.13
N PRO A 78 5.44 30.34 11.19
CA PRO A 78 6.14 31.60 11.36
C PRO A 78 5.48 32.35 12.52
N ARG A 79 6.31 32.80 13.47
CA ARG A 79 5.92 33.84 14.44
C ARG A 79 5.86 35.18 13.73
#